data_AF-A0A4Q4Z9R1-F1
#
_entry.id   AF-A0A4Q4Z9R1-F1
#
_cell.length_a   1.000
_cell.length_b   1.000
_cell.length_c   1.000
_cell.angle_alpha   90.00
_cell.angle_beta   90.00
_cell.angle_gamma   90.00
#
_symmetry.space_group_name_H-M   'P 1'
#
loop_
_entity.id
_entity.type
_entity.pdbx_description
1 polymer ?
#
loop_
_entity_poly.entity_id
_entity_poly.type
_entity_poly.pdbx_seq_one_letter_code
_entity_poly.pdbx_strand_id
1 'polypeptide(L)'
;MFRAAKTGFVAVALTATALTFTAGPAEAVTDYRNCDHMHRTFKYGVARSDAAADRQQRTGHYRPAVRPRVYRVNDESDRDKDGTACEVSR
;
A
#
# COMPACT_ATOMS: atom_id res chain seq x y z
N MET A 1 46.26 46.59 -36.48
CA MET A 1 44.88 47.12 -36.63
C MET A 1 44.00 46.41 -35.62
N PHE A 2 43.59 47.10 -34.56
CA PHE A 2 42.79 46.54 -33.47
C PHE A 2 41.31 46.49 -33.88
N ARG A 3 40.63 45.35 -33.65
CA ARG A 3 39.16 45.29 -33.64
C ARG A 3 38.70 44.66 -32.33
N ALA A 4 38.02 45.46 -31.53
CA ALA A 4 37.42 45.12 -30.26
C ALA A 4 36.23 44.16 -30.45
N ALA A 5 36.25 43.03 -29.74
CA ALA A 5 35.11 42.12 -29.67
C ALA A 5 34.19 42.56 -28.52
N LYS A 6 32.93 42.88 -28.84
CA LYS A 6 31.89 43.23 -27.87
C LYS A 6 31.49 41.98 -27.08
N THR A 7 31.71 42.01 -25.78
CA THR A 7 31.18 41.06 -24.80
C THR A 7 29.67 41.24 -24.69
N GLY A 8 28.90 40.28 -25.20
CA GLY A 8 27.45 40.20 -24.99
C GLY A 8 27.13 39.25 -23.83
N PHE A 9 26.65 39.77 -22.71
CA PHE A 9 26.07 38.96 -21.63
C PHE A 9 24.70 38.44 -22.09
N VAL A 10 24.60 37.13 -22.33
CA VAL A 10 23.30 36.46 -22.53
C VAL A 10 22.81 35.98 -21.16
N ALA A 11 21.85 36.70 -20.58
CA ALA A 11 21.15 36.28 -19.37
C ALA A 11 20.14 35.18 -19.73
N VAL A 12 20.46 33.93 -19.41
CA VAL A 12 19.53 32.80 -19.52
C VAL A 12 18.66 32.79 -18.26
N ALA A 13 17.42 33.28 -18.38
CA ALA A 13 16.43 33.19 -17.31
C ALA A 13 15.89 31.74 -17.23
N LEU A 14 16.35 30.96 -16.26
CA LEU A 14 15.76 29.66 -15.94
C LEU A 14 14.41 29.86 -15.23
N THR A 15 13.31 29.72 -15.97
CA THR A 15 11.98 29.61 -15.37
C THR A 15 11.81 28.22 -14.78
N ALA A 16 11.92 28.11 -13.45
CA ALA A 16 11.62 26.88 -12.72
C ALA A 16 10.10 26.66 -12.67
N THR A 17 9.57 25.80 -13.55
CA THR A 17 8.17 25.37 -13.49
C THR A 17 8.01 24.41 -12.31
N ALA A 18 7.41 24.87 -11.22
CA ALA A 18 7.11 24.04 -10.07
C ALA A 18 6.01 23.03 -10.41
N LEU A 19 6.38 21.74 -10.52
CA LEU A 19 5.43 20.63 -10.58
C LEU A 19 4.75 20.50 -9.22
N THR A 20 3.49 20.89 -9.14
CA THR A 20 2.67 20.67 -7.94
C THR A 20 2.08 19.27 -8.00
N PHE A 21 2.58 18.37 -7.15
CA PHE A 21 1.97 17.06 -6.94
C PHE A 21 0.89 17.20 -5.86
N THR A 22 -0.38 17.08 -6.25
CA THR A 22 -1.50 17.00 -5.31
C THR A 22 -1.65 15.55 -4.84
N ALA A 23 -1.24 15.27 -3.59
CA ALA A 23 -1.60 14.00 -2.95
C ALA A 23 -3.11 13.97 -2.71
N GLY A 24 -3.79 12.97 -3.27
CA GLY A 24 -5.22 12.75 -3.02
C GLY A 24 -5.48 12.31 -1.57
N PRO A 25 -6.75 12.37 -1.11
CA PRO A 25 -7.11 11.93 0.23
C PRO A 25 -6.73 10.45 0.42
N ALA A 26 -6.09 10.14 1.54
CA ALA A 26 -5.78 8.76 1.91
C ALA A 26 -7.09 8.07 2.35
N GLU A 27 -7.48 7.03 1.63
CA GLU A 27 -8.56 6.12 2.05
C GLU A 27 -8.19 5.52 3.42
N ALA A 28 -9.01 5.81 4.43
CA ALA A 28 -8.83 5.25 5.77
C ALA A 28 -9.06 3.74 5.72
N VAL A 29 -8.07 2.96 6.13
CA VAL A 29 -8.18 1.50 6.22
C VAL A 29 -8.69 1.14 7.61
N THR A 30 -9.69 0.28 7.67
CA THR A 30 -10.28 -0.16 8.94
C THR A 30 -9.34 -1.10 9.69
N ASP A 31 -9.00 -0.71 10.92
CA ASP A 31 -8.47 -1.57 11.98
C ASP A 31 -9.67 -2.16 12.73
N TYR A 32 -9.78 -3.48 12.73
CA TYR A 32 -10.88 -4.23 13.32
C TYR A 32 -10.51 -4.66 14.74
N ARG A 33 -11.39 -4.32 15.69
CA ARG A 33 -11.20 -4.68 17.11
C ARG A 33 -11.00 -6.18 17.38
N ASN A 34 -11.53 -7.05 16.54
CA ASN A 34 -11.39 -8.51 16.60
C ASN A 34 -11.89 -9.17 15.30
N CYS A 35 -11.69 -10.49 15.21
CA CYS A 35 -12.09 -11.29 14.07
C CYS A 35 -13.60 -11.31 13.81
N ASP A 36 -14.46 -11.26 14.83
CA ASP A 36 -15.92 -11.23 14.64
C ASP A 36 -16.36 -9.96 13.90
N HIS A 37 -15.71 -8.82 14.17
CA HIS A 37 -15.94 -7.58 13.44
C HIS A 37 -15.39 -7.67 12.00
N MET A 38 -14.20 -8.24 11.82
CA MET A 38 -13.60 -8.42 10.49
C MET A 38 -14.44 -9.34 9.61
N HIS A 39 -14.95 -10.46 10.14
CA HIS A 39 -15.71 -11.47 9.39
C HIS A 39 -17.03 -10.97 8.81
N ARG A 40 -17.56 -9.84 9.30
CA ARG A 40 -18.72 -9.18 8.70
C ARG A 40 -18.43 -8.63 7.31
N THR A 41 -17.18 -8.23 7.06
CA THR A 41 -16.71 -7.69 5.77
C THR A 41 -15.90 -8.72 5.01
N PHE A 42 -15.00 -9.42 5.70
CA PHE A 42 -14.08 -10.41 5.15
C PHE A 42 -14.37 -11.76 5.78
N LYS A 43 -15.37 -12.47 5.26
CA LYS A 43 -15.93 -13.72 5.81
C LYS A 43 -14.88 -14.76 6.23
N TYR A 44 -13.74 -14.83 5.55
CA TYR A 44 -12.67 -15.80 5.80
C TYR A 44 -11.34 -15.15 6.20
N GLY A 45 -11.37 -13.90 6.68
CA GLY A 45 -10.17 -13.14 7.03
C GLY A 45 -9.50 -12.47 5.82
N VAL A 46 -8.32 -11.90 6.07
CA VAL A 46 -7.52 -11.18 5.06
C VAL A 46 -6.08 -11.69 5.00
N ALA A 47 -5.53 -11.77 3.79
CA ALA A 47 -4.15 -12.17 3.55
C ALA A 47 -3.32 -11.01 2.97
N ARG A 48 -2.02 -11.01 3.31
CA ARG A 48 -1.04 -10.05 2.79
C ARG A 48 -0.66 -10.29 1.32
N SER A 49 -0.86 -11.51 0.82
CA SER A 49 -0.52 -11.92 -0.54
C SER A 49 -1.34 -13.12 -0.99
N ASP A 50 -1.38 -13.37 -2.30
CA ASP A 50 -1.98 -14.60 -2.85
C ASP A 50 -1.30 -15.86 -2.32
N ALA A 51 0.04 -15.84 -2.15
CA ALA A 51 0.76 -16.98 -1.62
C ALA A 51 0.30 -17.38 -0.20
N ALA A 52 0.02 -16.40 0.67
CA ALA A 52 -0.52 -16.65 2.00
C ALA A 52 -1.96 -17.20 1.92
N ALA A 53 -2.81 -16.58 1.09
CA ALA A 53 -4.19 -17.04 0.89
C ALA A 53 -4.27 -18.47 0.33
N ASP A 54 -3.37 -18.81 -0.59
CA ASP A 54 -3.32 -20.13 -1.21
C ASP A 54 -2.72 -21.18 -0.26
N ARG A 55 -1.78 -20.78 0.60
CA ARG A 55 -1.27 -21.65 1.68
C ARG A 55 -2.42 -22.08 2.60
N GLN A 56 -3.25 -21.13 3.05
CA GLN A 56 -4.41 -21.38 3.91
C GLN A 56 -5.38 -22.40 3.32
N GLN A 57 -5.68 -22.29 2.01
CA GLN A 57 -6.52 -23.28 1.31
C GLN A 57 -5.91 -24.69 1.31
N ARG A 58 -4.59 -24.81 1.28
CA ARG A 58 -3.86 -26.09 1.26
C ARG A 58 -3.74 -26.70 2.65
N THR A 59 -3.82 -25.89 3.70
CA THR A 59 -3.70 -26.33 5.11
C THR A 59 -5.06 -26.56 5.79
N GLY A 60 -6.17 -26.53 5.06
CA GLY A 60 -7.50 -26.88 5.58
C GLY A 60 -8.36 -25.70 5.99
N HIS A 61 -7.98 -24.48 5.63
CA HIS A 61 -8.76 -23.27 5.87
C HIS A 61 -9.52 -22.83 4.60
N TYR A 62 -10.40 -21.85 4.74
CA TYR A 62 -10.99 -21.13 3.61
C TYR A 62 -10.00 -20.12 3.03
N ARG A 63 -10.18 -19.70 1.77
CA ARG A 63 -9.34 -18.65 1.17
C ARG A 63 -9.68 -17.28 1.75
N PRO A 64 -8.77 -16.62 2.47
CA PRO A 64 -8.96 -15.23 2.89
C PRO A 64 -8.96 -14.28 1.69
N ALA A 65 -9.50 -13.08 1.88
CA ALA A 65 -9.43 -12.03 0.86
C ALA A 65 -8.02 -11.43 0.81
N VAL A 66 -7.42 -11.32 -0.38
CA VAL A 66 -6.11 -10.67 -0.53
C VAL A 66 -6.29 -9.16 -0.42
N ARG A 67 -5.89 -8.60 0.72
CA ARG A 67 -6.04 -7.17 1.06
C ARG A 67 -4.82 -6.69 1.85
N PRO A 68 -3.67 -6.43 1.19
CA PRO A 68 -2.41 -6.13 1.88
C PRO A 68 -2.48 -4.88 2.76
N ARG A 69 -3.26 -3.87 2.36
CA ARG A 69 -3.46 -2.66 3.15
C ARG A 69 -4.26 -2.92 4.42
N VAL A 70 -5.30 -3.76 4.34
CA VAL A 70 -6.13 -4.15 5.50
C VAL A 70 -5.34 -5.06 6.42
N TYR A 71 -4.65 -6.07 5.87
CA TYR A 71 -3.76 -6.94 6.65
C TYR A 71 -2.73 -6.13 7.45
N ARG A 72 -2.08 -5.13 6.84
CA ARG A 72 -1.04 -4.34 7.52
C ARG A 72 -1.53 -3.58 8.76
N VAL A 73 -2.80 -3.19 8.82
CA VAL A 73 -3.37 -2.50 9.99
C VAL A 73 -4.13 -3.44 10.92
N ASN A 74 -4.13 -4.74 10.61
CA ASN A 74 -4.76 -5.80 11.40
C ASN A 74 -3.77 -6.97 11.62
N ASP A 75 -2.46 -6.72 11.53
CA ASP A 75 -1.44 -7.76 11.59
C ASP A 75 -1.28 -8.30 13.02
N GLU A 76 -1.74 -7.55 14.03
CA GLU A 76 -1.90 -8.02 15.40
C GLU A 76 -2.88 -9.19 15.52
N SER A 77 -3.77 -9.37 14.54
CA SER A 77 -4.71 -10.49 14.45
C SER A 77 -4.13 -11.74 13.75
N ASP A 78 -2.93 -11.67 13.16
CA ASP A 78 -2.15 -12.80 12.61
C ASP A 78 -1.22 -13.37 13.69
N ARG A 79 -1.81 -14.17 14.59
CA ARG A 79 -1.12 -14.64 15.81
C ARG A 79 0.04 -15.59 15.51
N ASP A 80 -0.08 -16.41 14.48
CA ASP A 80 0.92 -17.41 14.08
C ASP A 80 1.88 -16.92 12.99
N LYS A 81 1.68 -15.68 12.51
CA LYS A 81 2.57 -14.93 11.61
C LYS A 81 2.75 -15.59 10.26
N ASP A 82 1.67 -16.21 9.78
CA ASP A 82 1.68 -17.00 8.57
C ASP A 82 1.44 -16.14 7.31
N GLY A 83 0.99 -14.90 7.50
CA GLY A 83 0.61 -13.96 6.45
C GLY A 83 -0.90 -13.76 6.30
N THR A 84 -1.70 -14.31 7.21
CA THR A 84 -3.15 -14.25 7.21
C THR A 84 -3.68 -13.79 8.57
N ALA A 85 -4.58 -12.82 8.57
CA ALA A 85 -5.28 -12.38 9.77
C ALA A 85 -6.70 -12.94 9.81
N CYS A 86 -7.12 -13.44 10.98
CA CYS A 86 -8.47 -13.94 11.24
C CYS A 86 -8.95 -15.03 10.26
N GLU A 87 -8.07 -15.97 9.91
CA GLU A 87 -8.41 -17.13 9.09
C GLU A 87 -9.51 -18.00 9.72
N VAL A 88 -10.22 -18.75 8.87
CA VAL A 88 -11.33 -19.62 9.26
C VAL A 88 -11.07 -21.02 8.72
N SER A 89 -11.04 -22.02 9.61
CA SER A 89 -10.90 -23.43 9.27
C SER A 89 -12.19 -23.99 8.64
N ARG A 90 -12.06 -25.02 7.80
CA ARG A 90 -13.19 -25.75 7.22
C ARG A 90 -13.82 -26.75 8.18
#